data_AF-A0A8J2IBK9-F1
#
_entry.id   AF-A0A8J2IBK9-F1
#
_cell.length_a   1.000
_cell.length_b   1.000
_cell.length_c   1.000
_cell.angle_alpha   90.00
_cell.angle_beta   90.00
_cell.angle_gamma   90.00
#
_symmetry.space_group_name_H-M   'P 1'
#
loop_
_entity.id
_entity.type
_entity.pdbx_description
1 polymer ?
#
loop_
_entity_poly.entity_id
_entity_poly.type
_entity_poly.pdbx_seq_one_letter_code
_entity_poly.pdbx_strand_id
1 'polypeptide(L)'
;MSWTPVDFTCVRYSAVEGTHYFHDSTFPTSIQFLLSGRWEPWDVSYVKYKAQDPDVRRVAEEAELRLVRDPYSGYTPWPSPPPSSTGAPPLAPMYGQIPSLPNINQNTGAGLMTPSPSTVVEHAPPASPRDHSTPSSATTATVYASPYAYQPTASIGSTPMPPESAPTTETAPENNTHSDQLNVHPSSSQYIDPSLRDQSANQIPAPQAILSRTRETKILLSIDGDGIRGLSALLLVESLVNAICVKVGQRLDSHQIFDLTGGSSLGGIIAIMLCRLRMQAHRAREAYKQIAKQVFENKRDYFRYLDPHSQIRDVDDSALEKEIKNVIQQELGNPDEVLLDGRPDSGDVFAITTQMDIGTNKAALIRSYQTRRITGPDLEPNMPIWQAMKATSAAPRYVQSEPGVPQRFVIEKGLVDHGTTKNNAVRDILYECRKLFRYANDMMIIVSVGTGVGLNRSKEIPEMANSVEDRKAEAKTWGEKFEAEHAALMERNWMKYFRFDVTGLEDVPLEEWSHEDLIKEKTSAYLAQPEVGQKFYACVDAITALLLSPQGR
;
A
#
# COMPACT_ATOMS: atom_id res chain seq x y z
N MET A 1 -1.79 22.98 3.21
CA MET A 1 -2.02 23.80 2.00
C MET A 1 -3.44 24.32 2.06
N SER A 2 -3.66 25.61 1.88
CA SER A 2 -5.00 26.18 1.72
C SER A 2 -5.48 25.92 0.28
N TRP A 3 -6.62 25.26 0.11
CA TRP A 3 -7.24 25.09 -1.19
C TRP A 3 -7.98 26.39 -1.56
N THR A 4 -7.32 27.26 -2.32
CA THR A 4 -7.96 28.46 -2.86
C THR A 4 -8.91 28.05 -4.00
N PRO A 5 -10.18 28.46 -3.98
CA PRO A 5 -11.12 28.17 -5.08
C PRO A 5 -10.71 28.95 -6.33
N VAL A 6 -10.50 28.23 -7.44
CA VAL A 6 -10.19 28.82 -8.75
C VAL A 6 -11.49 29.13 -9.50
N ASP A 7 -11.60 30.35 -10.03
CA ASP A 7 -12.71 30.73 -10.90
C ASP A 7 -12.48 30.20 -12.33
N PHE A 8 -13.19 29.11 -12.67
CA PHE A 8 -13.12 28.48 -13.98
C PHE A 8 -13.62 29.37 -15.13
N THR A 9 -14.34 30.47 -14.88
CA THR A 9 -14.72 31.43 -15.94
C THR A 9 -13.53 32.19 -16.53
N CYS A 10 -12.39 32.22 -15.83
CA CYS A 10 -11.15 32.84 -16.31
C CYS A 10 -10.32 31.91 -17.21
N VAL A 11 -10.69 30.63 -17.36
CA VAL A 11 -9.95 29.65 -18.17
C VAL A 11 -10.16 29.87 -19.66
N ARG A 12 -9.05 29.95 -20.39
CA ARG A 12 -8.99 30.10 -21.85
C ARG A 12 -8.24 28.93 -22.47
N TYR A 13 -8.47 28.66 -23.74
CA TYR A 13 -7.69 27.70 -24.52
C TYR A 13 -6.78 28.44 -25.52
N SER A 14 -5.49 28.14 -25.51
CA SER A 14 -4.57 28.57 -26.57
C SER A 14 -4.44 27.45 -27.61
N ALA A 15 -4.85 27.74 -28.84
CA ALA A 15 -4.65 26.84 -29.96
C ALA A 15 -3.18 26.80 -30.45
N VAL A 16 -2.37 27.79 -30.08
CA VAL A 16 -0.95 27.90 -30.47
C VAL A 16 -0.05 27.17 -29.48
N GLU A 17 -0.30 27.29 -28.17
CA GLU A 17 0.41 26.51 -27.14
C GLU A 17 -0.18 25.09 -26.95
N GLY A 18 -1.37 24.82 -27.50
CA GLY A 18 -2.04 23.52 -27.40
C GLY A 18 -2.57 23.17 -26.00
N THR A 19 -2.80 24.17 -25.15
CA THR A 19 -3.16 23.98 -23.73
C THR A 19 -4.17 25.02 -23.24
N HIS A 20 -4.88 24.68 -22.17
CA HIS A 20 -5.67 25.65 -21.40
C HIS A 20 -4.76 26.49 -20.51
N TYR A 21 -5.10 27.75 -20.32
CA TYR A 21 -4.39 28.68 -19.43
C TYR A 21 -5.35 29.64 -18.71
N PHE A 22 -4.94 30.15 -17.56
CA PHE A 22 -5.58 31.31 -16.92
C PHE A 22 -4.57 32.15 -16.13
N HIS A 23 -4.92 33.41 -15.89
CA HIS A 23 -4.18 34.32 -15.03
C HIS A 23 -5.08 34.73 -13.86
N ASP A 24 -4.64 34.42 -12.64
CA ASP A 24 -5.37 34.73 -11.41
C ASP A 24 -4.82 36.02 -10.79
N SER A 25 -5.69 36.98 -10.49
CA SER A 25 -5.29 38.23 -9.83
C SER A 25 -4.83 38.05 -8.38
N THR A 26 -5.14 36.91 -7.75
CA THR A 26 -4.62 36.54 -6.42
C THR A 26 -3.20 35.96 -6.45
N PHE A 27 -2.74 35.49 -7.62
CA PHE A 27 -1.37 34.99 -7.84
C PHE A 27 -0.71 35.72 -9.04
N PRO A 28 -0.58 37.07 -8.98
CA PRO A 28 -0.29 37.92 -10.14
C PRO A 28 1.09 37.68 -10.77
N THR A 29 2.01 37.01 -10.07
CA THR A 29 3.35 36.65 -10.55
C THR A 29 3.37 35.46 -11.50
N SER A 30 2.23 34.80 -11.74
CA SER A 30 2.17 33.56 -12.52
C SER A 30 0.95 33.43 -13.42
N ILE A 31 1.14 32.79 -14.57
CA ILE A 31 0.07 32.27 -15.44
C ILE A 31 0.04 30.75 -15.26
N GLN A 32 -1.15 30.19 -15.06
CA GLN A 32 -1.36 28.76 -14.87
C GLN A 32 -1.62 28.09 -16.22
N PHE A 33 -0.92 27.00 -16.54
CA PHE A 33 -1.12 26.20 -17.75
C PHE A 33 -1.53 24.77 -17.42
N LEU A 34 -2.46 24.18 -18.18
CA LEU A 34 -2.94 22.80 -17.99
C LEU A 34 -2.05 21.78 -18.73
N LEU A 35 -0.91 21.45 -18.13
CA LEU A 35 0.07 20.53 -18.69
C LEU A 35 -0.07 19.14 -18.05
N SER A 36 -0.10 18.08 -18.88
CA SER A 36 -0.21 16.68 -18.43
C SER A 36 -1.33 16.41 -17.41
N GLY A 37 -2.46 17.14 -17.53
CA GLY A 37 -3.61 17.04 -16.62
C GLY A 37 -3.46 17.75 -15.27
N ARG A 38 -2.46 18.63 -15.10
CA ARG A 38 -2.25 19.45 -13.90
C ARG A 38 -2.10 20.92 -14.26
N TRP A 39 -2.49 21.81 -13.35
CA TRP A 39 -2.21 23.24 -13.48
C TRP A 39 -0.80 23.53 -12.98
N GLU A 40 0.04 24.09 -13.85
CA GLU A 40 1.43 24.48 -13.54
C GLU A 40 1.58 26.02 -13.61
N PRO A 41 2.08 26.67 -12.54
CA PRO A 41 2.34 28.11 -12.54
C PRO A 41 3.64 28.43 -13.26
N TRP A 42 3.58 29.28 -14.28
CA TRP A 42 4.74 29.79 -15.00
C TRP A 42 4.87 31.30 -14.77
N ASP A 43 6.09 31.76 -14.50
CA ASP A 43 6.41 33.17 -14.23
C ASP A 43 6.03 34.10 -15.38
N VAL A 44 5.40 35.26 -15.09
CA VAL A 44 4.88 36.17 -16.11
C VAL A 44 5.97 36.77 -17.01
N SER A 45 7.18 37.05 -16.50
CA SER A 45 8.29 37.52 -17.34
C SER A 45 8.79 36.41 -18.27
N TYR A 46 8.81 35.16 -17.81
CA TYR A 46 9.16 34.02 -18.67
C TYR A 46 8.12 33.82 -19.77
N VAL A 47 6.83 33.81 -19.43
CA VAL A 47 5.73 33.62 -20.39
C VAL A 47 5.72 34.74 -21.42
N LYS A 48 5.91 36.00 -21.01
CA LYS A 48 6.07 37.15 -21.91
C LYS A 48 7.17 36.95 -22.95
N TYR A 49 8.30 36.34 -22.58
CA TYR A 49 9.41 36.12 -23.50
C TYR A 49 9.25 34.86 -24.37
N LYS A 50 8.64 33.79 -23.84
CA LYS A 50 8.64 32.45 -24.46
C LYS A 50 7.35 32.05 -25.17
N ALA A 51 6.19 32.56 -24.74
CA ALA A 51 4.91 32.23 -25.37
C ALA A 51 4.94 32.61 -26.85
N GLN A 52 4.45 31.71 -27.70
CA GLN A 52 4.25 31.91 -29.13
C GLN A 52 2.91 32.61 -29.39
N ASP A 53 1.88 32.29 -28.61
CA ASP A 53 0.55 32.88 -28.70
C ASP A 53 0.56 34.39 -28.35
N PRO A 54 0.15 35.30 -29.25
CA PRO A 54 0.07 36.74 -28.99
C PRO A 54 -0.86 37.10 -27.82
N ASP A 55 -1.93 36.33 -27.59
CA ASP A 55 -2.91 36.61 -26.54
C ASP A 55 -2.37 36.22 -25.16
N VAL A 56 -1.69 35.06 -25.07
CA VAL A 56 -0.97 34.64 -23.86
C VAL A 56 0.14 35.64 -23.54
N ARG A 57 0.91 36.06 -24.55
CA ARG A 57 1.98 37.05 -24.39
C ARG A 57 1.46 38.39 -23.86
N ARG A 58 0.35 38.89 -24.42
CA ARG A 58 -0.31 40.12 -23.98
C ARG A 58 -0.82 40.04 -22.53
N VAL A 59 -1.40 38.91 -22.12
CA VAL A 59 -1.80 38.69 -20.71
C VAL A 59 -0.57 38.75 -19.79
N ALA A 60 0.55 38.13 -20.18
CA ALA A 60 1.80 38.17 -19.43
C ALA A 60 2.41 39.58 -19.37
N GLU A 61 2.40 40.33 -20.47
CA GLU A 61 2.85 41.72 -20.53
C GLU A 61 2.04 42.64 -19.61
N GLU A 62 0.71 42.51 -19.60
CA GLU A 62 -0.15 43.30 -18.72
C GLU A 62 0.05 42.93 -17.23
N ALA A 63 0.25 41.64 -16.92
CA ALA A 63 0.51 41.17 -15.55
C ALA A 63 1.85 41.70 -15.02
N GLU A 64 2.93 41.54 -15.79
CA GLU A 64 4.25 42.06 -15.46
C GLU A 64 4.23 43.60 -15.31
N LEU A 65 3.55 44.32 -16.20
CA LEU A 65 3.42 45.78 -16.11
C LEU A 65 2.67 46.25 -14.85
N ARG A 66 1.73 45.46 -14.33
CA ARG A 66 1.05 45.75 -13.05
C ARG A 66 2.00 45.54 -11.88
N LEU A 67 2.73 44.42 -11.85
CA LEU A 67 3.70 44.11 -10.80
C LEU A 67 4.85 45.12 -10.71
N VAL A 68 5.44 45.49 -11.84
CA VAL A 68 6.56 46.46 -11.90
C VAL A 68 6.13 47.87 -11.50
N ARG A 69 4.83 48.20 -11.63
CA ARG A 69 4.26 49.49 -11.20
C ARG A 69 3.80 49.51 -9.74
N ASP A 70 3.65 48.36 -9.10
CA ASP A 70 3.29 48.27 -7.69
C ASP A 70 4.56 48.34 -6.81
N PRO A 71 4.75 49.41 -6.00
CA PRO A 71 5.92 49.55 -5.15
C PRO A 71 6.05 48.48 -4.06
N TYR A 72 4.97 47.74 -3.78
CA TYR A 72 4.92 46.75 -2.70
C TYR A 72 5.02 45.31 -3.21
N SER A 73 5.05 45.08 -4.53
CA SER A 73 5.06 43.73 -5.11
C SER A 73 6.36 42.95 -4.84
N GLY A 74 7.49 43.66 -4.64
CA GLY A 74 8.83 43.06 -4.55
C GLY A 74 9.27 42.32 -5.81
N TYR A 75 8.51 42.41 -6.91
CA TYR A 75 8.71 41.61 -8.11
C TYR A 75 9.87 42.14 -8.95
N THR A 76 10.81 41.26 -9.28
CA THR A 76 11.94 41.56 -10.17
C THR A 76 11.78 40.77 -11.46
N PRO A 77 11.54 41.42 -12.62
CA PRO A 77 11.45 40.75 -13.91
C PRO A 77 12.70 39.94 -14.25
N TRP A 78 12.50 38.85 -14.98
CA TRP A 78 13.61 38.01 -15.45
C TRP A 78 14.54 38.77 -16.40
N PRO A 79 15.87 38.55 -16.32
CA PRO A 79 16.80 39.13 -17.28
C PRO A 79 16.50 38.62 -18.68
N SER A 80 16.60 39.50 -19.69
CA SER A 80 16.46 39.10 -21.09
C SER A 80 17.83 38.77 -21.69
N PRO A 81 18.05 37.53 -22.23
CA PRO A 81 17.11 36.41 -22.33
C PRO A 81 17.06 35.57 -21.02
N PRO A 82 15.88 35.00 -20.67
CA PRO A 82 15.78 34.05 -19.56
C PRO A 82 16.58 32.77 -19.86
N PRO A 83 17.20 32.12 -18.85
CA PRO A 83 18.01 30.92 -19.04
C PRO A 83 17.22 29.78 -19.69
N SER A 84 17.93 28.99 -20.48
CA SER A 84 17.38 27.90 -21.27
C SER A 84 17.12 26.65 -20.43
N SER A 85 15.96 26.59 -19.76
CA SER A 85 15.40 25.39 -19.13
C SER A 85 14.31 24.76 -20.00
N THR A 86 14.26 23.42 -20.03
CA THR A 86 13.23 22.62 -20.72
C THR A 86 12.10 22.15 -19.78
N GLY A 87 11.90 22.84 -18.66
CA GLY A 87 10.86 22.57 -17.66
C GLY A 87 10.28 23.88 -17.12
N ALA A 88 9.23 23.76 -16.29
CA ALA A 88 8.50 24.89 -15.73
C ALA A 88 9.46 25.91 -15.06
N PRO A 89 9.33 27.22 -15.33
CA PRO A 89 10.21 28.22 -14.75
C PRO A 89 9.97 28.32 -13.24
N PRO A 90 11.02 28.41 -12.40
CA PRO A 90 10.81 28.75 -11.00
C PRO A 90 10.16 30.13 -10.89
N LEU A 91 9.30 30.33 -9.89
CA LEU A 91 8.76 31.66 -9.59
C LEU A 91 9.85 32.53 -8.96
N ALA A 92 9.89 33.82 -9.31
CA ALA A 92 10.89 34.75 -8.75
C ALA A 92 10.84 34.78 -7.20
N PRO A 93 11.99 34.69 -6.50
CA PRO A 93 12.02 34.62 -5.04
C PRO A 93 11.69 35.98 -4.40
N MET A 94 10.67 36.00 -3.53
CA MET A 94 10.39 37.18 -2.69
C MET A 94 11.42 37.29 -1.56
N TYR A 95 12.18 38.39 -1.53
CA TYR A 95 13.03 38.73 -0.40
C TYR A 95 12.25 39.55 0.65
N GLY A 96 11.98 38.94 1.81
CA GLY A 96 11.36 39.58 2.97
C GLY A 96 11.89 38.94 4.27
N GLN A 97 12.29 39.76 5.25
CA GLN A 97 13.12 39.36 6.39
C GLN A 97 12.32 38.72 7.55
N ILE A 98 12.89 37.68 8.19
CA ILE A 98 12.72 37.43 9.64
C ILE A 98 14.11 37.06 10.23
N PRO A 99 14.52 37.57 11.42
CA PRO A 99 15.92 37.51 11.87
C PRO A 99 16.31 36.18 12.56
N SER A 100 17.61 35.88 12.51
CA SER A 100 18.24 34.74 13.20
C SER A 100 18.70 35.07 14.62
N LEU A 101 18.73 34.04 15.49
CA LEU A 101 19.36 34.02 16.81
C LEU A 101 20.23 32.75 16.95
N PRO A 102 21.25 32.72 17.83
CA PRO A 102 22.57 32.25 17.39
C PRO A 102 22.92 30.82 17.79
N ASN A 103 23.86 30.27 17.01
CA ASN A 103 24.50 29.00 17.24
C ASN A 103 25.51 29.11 18.42
N ILE A 104 25.45 28.21 19.40
CA ILE A 104 26.49 28.03 20.43
C ILE A 104 27.22 26.73 20.14
N ASN A 105 28.55 26.82 20.07
CA ASN A 105 29.44 25.69 19.80
C ASN A 105 30.55 25.67 20.88
N GLN A 106 31.32 24.58 20.95
CA GLN A 106 32.28 24.19 22.00
C GLN A 106 31.64 23.42 23.19
N ASN A 107 32.30 22.42 23.81
CA ASN A 107 33.73 22.07 23.70
C ASN A 107 34.03 20.56 23.76
N THR A 108 35.28 20.24 23.42
CA THR A 108 35.98 18.95 23.41
C THR A 108 36.05 18.21 24.75
N GLY A 109 36.27 16.89 24.69
CA GLY A 109 36.63 16.05 25.85
C GLY A 109 36.84 14.59 25.44
N ALA A 110 38.07 14.07 25.59
CA ALA A 110 38.46 12.75 25.08
C ALA A 110 38.67 11.70 26.19
N GLY A 111 38.52 10.42 25.80
CA GLY A 111 39.25 9.30 26.40
C GLY A 111 38.49 8.42 27.40
N LEU A 112 38.33 7.14 27.05
CA LEU A 112 39.09 6.03 27.66
C LEU A 112 38.76 4.70 26.96
N MET A 113 39.77 3.84 26.79
CA MET A 113 39.64 2.50 26.22
C MET A 113 39.92 1.41 27.28
N THR A 114 39.86 0.15 26.83
CA THR A 114 40.44 -1.08 27.42
C THR A 114 39.44 -1.96 28.23
N PRO A 115 39.64 -3.29 28.31
CA PRO A 115 38.88 -4.17 27.39
C PRO A 115 38.31 -5.46 28.04
N SER A 116 37.54 -6.24 27.26
CA SER A 116 37.15 -7.62 27.62
C SER A 116 38.18 -8.65 27.10
N PRO A 117 38.44 -9.75 27.84
CA PRO A 117 39.37 -10.79 27.40
C PRO A 117 38.70 -11.87 26.53
N SER A 118 39.44 -12.36 25.53
CA SER A 118 39.08 -13.52 24.69
C SER A 118 39.41 -14.86 25.37
N THR A 119 38.76 -15.96 24.97
CA THR A 119 39.26 -17.33 25.26
C THR A 119 39.18 -18.23 24.03
N VAL A 120 40.16 -19.13 23.91
CA VAL A 120 40.69 -19.76 22.68
C VAL A 120 41.27 -21.13 23.07
N VAL A 121 41.17 -22.24 22.33
CA VAL A 121 40.43 -22.66 21.11
C VAL A 121 40.47 -24.21 21.10
N GLU A 122 39.53 -24.92 20.45
CA GLU A 122 39.87 -26.29 20.00
C GLU A 122 39.18 -26.78 18.71
N HIS A 123 39.92 -27.58 17.93
CA HIS A 123 39.59 -28.13 16.61
C HIS A 123 39.68 -29.67 16.64
N ALA A 124 38.76 -30.38 15.96
CA ALA A 124 39.07 -31.64 15.26
C ALA A 124 38.01 -31.95 14.17
N PRO A 125 38.35 -32.62 13.04
CA PRO A 125 37.48 -32.71 11.85
C PRO A 125 37.11 -34.19 11.49
N PRO A 126 36.84 -34.59 10.22
CA PRO A 126 35.48 -34.81 9.74
C PRO A 126 35.19 -36.24 9.22
N ALA A 127 33.91 -36.55 8.95
CA ALA A 127 33.52 -37.73 8.18
C ALA A 127 32.26 -37.49 7.32
N SER A 128 32.32 -37.98 6.07
CA SER A 128 31.26 -37.96 5.04
C SER A 128 31.23 -39.35 4.36
N PRO A 129 30.33 -39.62 3.39
CA PRO A 129 28.86 -39.51 3.41
C PRO A 129 28.22 -40.88 3.11
N ARG A 130 26.87 -41.00 3.09
CA ARG A 130 26.17 -42.05 2.32
C ARG A 130 24.67 -41.77 2.12
N ASP A 131 24.13 -42.38 1.07
CA ASP A 131 22.91 -41.96 0.38
C ASP A 131 21.61 -42.72 0.73
N HIS A 132 20.52 -42.13 0.26
CA HIS A 132 19.26 -42.75 -0.20
C HIS A 132 18.16 -43.22 0.77
N SER A 133 16.94 -43.04 0.22
CA SER A 133 15.66 -43.70 0.47
C SER A 133 14.67 -43.09 1.50
N THR A 134 13.49 -42.80 0.95
CA THR A 134 12.19 -42.53 1.60
C THR A 134 11.44 -43.86 1.84
N PRO A 135 10.19 -43.86 2.33
CA PRO A 135 9.69 -43.25 3.57
C PRO A 135 9.03 -44.34 4.46
N SER A 136 8.71 -44.04 5.73
CA SER A 136 7.71 -44.86 6.45
C SER A 136 6.99 -44.13 7.59
N SER A 137 5.74 -44.52 7.79
CA SER A 137 4.80 -43.96 8.75
C SER A 137 4.75 -44.80 10.02
N ALA A 138 4.85 -44.18 11.20
CA ALA A 138 4.24 -44.73 12.41
C ALA A 138 4.04 -43.67 13.51
N THR A 139 2.78 -43.57 13.91
CA THR A 139 2.26 -42.98 15.14
C THR A 139 3.03 -43.35 16.41
N THR A 140 3.21 -42.40 17.33
CA THR A 140 3.14 -42.70 18.77
C THR A 140 2.54 -41.49 19.50
N ALA A 141 1.50 -41.72 20.29
CA ALA A 141 0.86 -40.70 21.11
C ALA A 141 1.57 -40.55 22.46
N THR A 142 1.50 -39.36 23.05
CA THR A 142 1.62 -39.22 24.51
C THR A 142 0.65 -38.15 25.00
N VAL A 143 -0.04 -38.45 26.08
CA VAL A 143 -1.21 -37.71 26.59
C VAL A 143 -0.78 -36.66 27.61
N TYR A 144 -1.46 -35.51 27.62
CA TYR A 144 -1.65 -34.75 28.86
C TYR A 144 -3.08 -34.21 28.95
N ALA A 145 -3.61 -34.15 30.18
CA ALA A 145 -5.05 -34.12 30.44
C ALA A 145 -5.65 -32.71 30.58
N SER A 146 -6.92 -32.57 30.20
CA SER A 146 -7.76 -31.41 30.53
C SER A 146 -8.44 -31.62 31.90
N PRO A 147 -8.49 -30.61 32.78
CA PRO A 147 -9.40 -30.61 33.91
C PRO A 147 -10.85 -30.32 33.45
N TYR A 148 -11.80 -30.56 34.35
CA TYR A 148 -13.25 -30.33 34.20
C TYR A 148 -14.01 -31.30 33.29
N ALA A 149 -14.31 -32.48 33.84
CA ALA A 149 -15.60 -33.12 33.59
C ALA A 149 -16.58 -32.73 34.71
N TYR A 150 -17.81 -32.34 34.36
CA TYR A 150 -19.03 -33.03 34.80
C TYR A 150 -20.27 -32.51 34.05
N GLN A 151 -21.00 -33.45 33.46
CA GLN A 151 -22.36 -33.36 32.91
C GLN A 151 -23.42 -33.51 34.04
N PRO A 152 -24.75 -33.53 33.82
CA PRO A 152 -25.49 -33.55 32.54
C PRO A 152 -26.69 -32.58 32.39
N THR A 153 -27.16 -32.49 31.16
CA THR A 153 -28.52 -32.07 30.78
C THR A 153 -29.57 -33.16 31.07
N ALA A 154 -30.83 -32.75 31.23
CA ALA A 154 -31.98 -33.64 31.06
C ALA A 154 -32.82 -33.15 29.86
N SER A 155 -33.28 -34.08 29.03
CA SER A 155 -34.06 -33.86 27.81
C SER A 155 -35.54 -34.21 27.98
N ILE A 156 -36.31 -34.16 26.87
CA ILE A 156 -37.78 -34.34 26.67
C ILE A 156 -38.46 -32.96 26.51
N GLY A 157 -39.26 -32.67 25.46
CA GLY A 157 -39.68 -33.45 24.28
C GLY A 157 -40.96 -32.85 23.66
N SER A 158 -41.31 -33.25 22.42
CA SER A 158 -42.58 -33.01 21.69
C SER A 158 -43.01 -31.59 21.22
N THR A 159 -43.34 -31.52 19.92
CA THR A 159 -44.26 -30.61 19.19
C THR A 159 -45.75 -30.99 19.43
N PRO A 160 -46.82 -30.22 19.06
CA PRO A 160 -46.99 -29.34 17.86
C PRO A 160 -47.75 -27.98 18.06
N MET A 161 -48.17 -27.34 16.96
CA MET A 161 -48.76 -25.96 16.82
C MET A 161 -50.30 -25.89 17.07
N PRO A 162 -51.05 -24.83 16.63
CA PRO A 162 -51.11 -23.37 16.93
C PRO A 162 -52.48 -23.05 17.66
N PRO A 163 -53.27 -21.95 17.51
CA PRO A 163 -53.12 -20.59 16.90
C PRO A 163 -53.65 -19.42 17.81
N GLU A 164 -54.03 -18.27 17.19
CA GLU A 164 -54.81 -17.10 17.71
C GLU A 164 -54.17 -16.23 18.82
N SER A 165 -54.38 -14.91 18.92
CA SER A 165 -55.24 -13.94 18.16
C SER A 165 -54.68 -12.50 18.25
N ALA A 166 -55.17 -11.58 17.40
CA ALA A 166 -54.99 -10.12 17.51
C ALA A 166 -56.30 -9.45 17.97
N PRO A 167 -56.24 -8.22 18.53
CA PRO A 167 -56.71 -7.02 17.80
C PRO A 167 -55.77 -5.80 18.05
N THR A 168 -55.60 -4.77 17.20
CA THR A 168 -56.52 -3.71 16.72
C THR A 168 -57.29 -3.00 17.87
N THR A 169 -57.47 -1.68 17.95
CA THR A 169 -57.34 -0.58 16.96
C THR A 169 -57.19 0.79 17.67
N GLU A 170 -57.06 1.86 16.85
CA GLU A 170 -57.70 3.19 17.02
C GLU A 170 -56.98 4.37 17.68
N THR A 171 -57.51 5.55 17.32
CA THR A 171 -56.79 6.83 17.14
C THR A 171 -57.61 8.03 17.61
N ALA A 172 -56.90 9.13 17.94
CA ALA A 172 -57.36 10.53 17.84
C ALA A 172 -58.42 11.02 18.88
N PRO A 173 -58.78 12.33 18.95
CA PRO A 173 -58.22 13.50 18.26
C PRO A 173 -58.06 14.82 19.09
N GLU A 174 -57.41 15.82 18.45
CA GLU A 174 -57.84 17.25 18.28
C GLU A 174 -57.60 18.44 19.27
N ASN A 175 -57.12 19.54 18.62
CA ASN A 175 -57.54 20.96 18.63
C ASN A 175 -57.33 21.93 19.82
N ASN A 176 -56.50 22.97 19.59
CA ASN A 176 -56.89 24.39 19.37
C ASN A 176 -55.64 25.31 19.35
N THR A 177 -55.24 26.02 18.29
CA THR A 177 -55.78 27.23 17.60
C THR A 177 -55.36 28.63 18.16
N HIS A 178 -54.51 29.30 17.37
CA HIS A 178 -54.49 30.73 17.00
C HIS A 178 -54.03 31.90 17.91
N SER A 179 -53.19 32.74 17.26
CA SER A 179 -53.28 34.21 17.04
C SER A 179 -52.35 35.21 17.76
N ASP A 180 -51.76 36.06 16.91
CA ASP A 180 -50.81 37.16 17.16
C ASP A 180 -51.43 38.41 17.82
N GLN A 181 -50.62 39.27 18.49
CA GLN A 181 -50.15 40.56 17.94
C GLN A 181 -49.42 41.49 18.96
N LEU A 182 -48.22 41.93 18.54
CA LEU A 182 -47.54 43.24 18.70
C LEU A 182 -47.94 44.26 19.81
N ASN A 183 -46.92 44.80 20.50
CA ASN A 183 -46.86 46.22 20.89
C ASN A 183 -45.40 46.73 21.07
N VAL A 184 -45.17 48.06 21.08
CA VAL A 184 -43.90 48.68 20.64
C VAL A 184 -43.21 49.62 21.69
N HIS A 185 -41.95 49.30 22.05
CA HIS A 185 -40.82 50.17 22.53
C HIS A 185 -41.00 51.17 23.73
N PRO A 186 -39.92 51.83 24.28
CA PRO A 186 -38.47 51.78 23.96
C PRO A 186 -37.48 51.56 25.15
N SER A 187 -36.21 51.33 24.78
CA SER A 187 -34.95 51.72 25.46
C SER A 187 -34.67 51.38 26.95
N SER A 188 -33.69 50.50 27.17
CA SER A 188 -32.50 50.86 27.97
C SER A 188 -31.29 50.04 27.52
N SER A 189 -30.11 50.67 27.48
CA SER A 189 -28.87 50.07 27.01
C SER A 189 -28.09 49.45 28.18
N GLN A 190 -27.88 48.13 28.14
CA GLN A 190 -26.90 47.45 28.99
C GLN A 190 -25.86 46.78 28.11
N TYR A 191 -24.59 47.13 28.35
CA TYR A 191 -23.44 46.43 27.79
C TYR A 191 -23.42 45.00 28.34
N ILE A 192 -23.45 44.01 27.44
CA ILE A 192 -23.21 42.61 27.80
C ILE A 192 -21.77 42.27 27.41
N ASP A 193 -21.05 41.69 28.37
CA ASP A 193 -19.68 41.22 28.26
C ASP A 193 -19.55 40.15 27.13
N PRO A 194 -18.57 40.28 26.20
CA PRO A 194 -18.42 39.33 25.10
C PRO A 194 -17.90 37.92 25.50
N SER A 195 -17.66 37.66 26.79
CA SER A 195 -17.14 36.37 27.29
C SER A 195 -18.18 35.26 27.48
N LEU A 196 -19.48 35.52 27.30
CA LEU A 196 -20.55 34.52 27.43
C LEU A 196 -21.33 34.34 26.11
N ARG A 197 -20.75 33.60 25.16
CA ARG A 197 -21.49 32.99 24.05
C ARG A 197 -21.68 31.50 24.28
N ASP A 198 -22.95 31.09 24.21
CA ASP A 198 -23.44 29.73 24.35
C ASP A 198 -22.66 28.74 23.46
N GLN A 199 -21.97 27.77 24.07
CA GLN A 199 -21.35 26.65 23.36
C GLN A 199 -22.34 25.49 23.20
N SER A 200 -23.46 25.74 22.53
CA SER A 200 -24.47 24.72 22.21
C SER A 200 -24.87 24.72 20.73
N ALA A 201 -23.98 25.16 19.84
CA ALA A 201 -24.05 24.78 18.44
C ALA A 201 -23.67 23.29 18.34
N ASN A 202 -24.66 22.41 18.16
CA ASN A 202 -24.45 20.99 17.90
C ASN A 202 -23.59 20.80 16.64
N GLN A 203 -22.27 20.71 16.83
CA GLN A 203 -21.40 20.12 15.83
C GLN A 203 -21.77 18.64 15.77
N ILE A 204 -22.51 18.26 14.73
CA ILE A 204 -22.59 16.86 14.31
C ILE A 204 -21.14 16.40 14.14
N PRO A 205 -20.65 15.41 14.91
CA PRO A 205 -19.30 14.93 14.73
C PRO A 205 -19.13 14.50 13.27
N ALA A 206 -18.09 15.00 12.60
CA ALA A 206 -17.69 14.41 11.33
C ALA A 206 -17.55 12.90 11.55
N PRO A 207 -18.13 12.05 10.68
CA PRO A 207 -18.23 10.61 10.95
C PRO A 207 -16.84 10.07 11.26
N GLN A 208 -16.64 9.64 12.51
CA GLN A 208 -15.35 9.14 12.96
C GLN A 208 -15.05 7.88 12.16
N ALA A 209 -14.09 7.98 11.24
CA ALA A 209 -13.68 6.85 10.44
C ALA A 209 -13.22 5.74 11.39
N ILE A 210 -13.93 4.60 11.37
CA ILE A 210 -13.61 3.45 12.22
C ILE A 210 -12.15 3.11 11.97
N LEU A 211 -11.31 3.30 12.98
CA LEU A 211 -9.93 2.86 12.91
C LEU A 211 -9.96 1.36 12.63
N SER A 212 -9.35 0.97 11.53
CA SER A 212 -9.28 -0.41 11.05
C SER A 212 -9.02 -1.43 12.19
N ARG A 213 -8.10 -1.11 13.09
CA ARG A 213 -7.77 -1.93 14.28
C ARG A 213 -8.94 -2.17 15.25
N THR A 214 -9.95 -1.30 15.36
CA THR A 214 -11.07 -1.45 16.31
C THR A 214 -12.27 -2.24 15.78
N ARG A 215 -12.35 -2.54 14.48
CA ARG A 215 -13.44 -3.33 13.88
C ARG A 215 -13.54 -4.74 14.48
N GLU A 216 -14.75 -5.21 14.72
CA GLU A 216 -15.02 -6.57 15.19
C GLU A 216 -14.77 -7.64 14.12
N THR A 217 -15.27 -7.41 12.90
CA THR A 217 -14.98 -8.23 11.72
C THR A 217 -13.73 -7.68 11.04
N LYS A 218 -12.78 -8.54 10.67
CA LYS A 218 -11.54 -8.11 10.03
C LYS A 218 -11.55 -8.28 8.51
N ILE A 219 -11.06 -7.26 7.79
CA ILE A 219 -10.86 -7.28 6.34
C ILE A 219 -9.37 -7.50 6.07
N LEU A 220 -9.03 -8.63 5.45
CA LEU A 220 -7.65 -9.06 5.20
C LEU A 220 -7.36 -9.08 3.69
N LEU A 221 -6.20 -8.56 3.28
CA LEU A 221 -5.74 -8.60 1.88
C LEU A 221 -4.47 -9.45 1.75
N SER A 222 -4.57 -10.60 1.09
CA SER A 222 -3.46 -11.46 0.72
C SER A 222 -3.07 -11.21 -0.73
N ILE A 223 -1.80 -10.90 -0.98
CA ILE A 223 -1.26 -10.68 -2.32
C ILE A 223 -0.19 -11.74 -2.59
N ASP A 224 -0.37 -12.52 -3.65
CA ASP A 224 0.56 -13.57 -4.01
C ASP A 224 1.89 -13.00 -4.54
N GLY A 225 2.91 -13.85 -4.54
CA GLY A 225 4.20 -13.60 -5.15
C GLY A 225 4.56 -14.68 -6.15
N ASP A 226 5.06 -14.30 -7.32
CA ASP A 226 5.69 -15.23 -8.28
C ASP A 226 7.13 -14.82 -8.66
N GLY A 227 7.64 -13.72 -8.10
CA GLY A 227 8.96 -13.16 -8.36
C GLY A 227 8.98 -11.94 -9.29
N ILE A 228 8.14 -11.89 -10.33
CA ILE A 228 8.29 -10.90 -11.42
C ILE A 228 6.96 -10.36 -11.97
N ARG A 229 5.83 -10.90 -11.54
CA ARG A 229 4.50 -10.34 -11.83
C ARG A 229 3.76 -9.93 -10.56
N GLY A 230 2.92 -8.94 -10.73
CA GLY A 230 2.17 -8.29 -9.65
C GLY A 230 1.42 -7.04 -10.10
N LEU A 231 1.70 -6.50 -11.30
CA LEU A 231 0.95 -5.38 -11.86
C LEU A 231 -0.53 -5.76 -12.07
N SER A 232 -0.82 -7.00 -12.47
CA SER A 232 -2.18 -7.57 -12.54
C SER A 232 -2.87 -7.58 -11.17
N ALA A 233 -2.16 -7.99 -10.11
CA ALA A 233 -2.67 -8.01 -8.74
C ALA A 233 -2.94 -6.59 -8.22
N LEU A 234 -2.03 -5.65 -8.49
CA LEU A 234 -2.18 -4.24 -8.12
C LEU A 234 -3.34 -3.58 -8.87
N LEU A 235 -3.54 -3.87 -10.15
CA LEU A 235 -4.70 -3.42 -10.93
C LEU A 235 -6.01 -3.99 -10.37
N LEU A 236 -6.06 -5.27 -9.98
CA LEU A 236 -7.23 -5.84 -9.31
C LEU A 236 -7.54 -5.14 -7.97
N VAL A 237 -6.51 -4.82 -7.17
CA VAL A 237 -6.69 -4.08 -5.91
C VAL A 237 -7.11 -2.63 -6.19
N GLU A 238 -6.57 -1.97 -7.22
CA GLU A 238 -7.00 -0.64 -7.67
C GLU A 238 -8.49 -0.65 -8.06
N SER A 239 -8.93 -1.62 -8.88
CA SER A 239 -10.34 -1.81 -9.24
C SER A 239 -11.22 -2.04 -8.01
N LEU A 240 -10.79 -2.89 -7.07
CA LEU A 240 -11.55 -3.21 -5.85
C LEU A 240 -11.73 -1.97 -4.95
N VAL A 241 -10.64 -1.25 -4.67
CA VAL A 241 -10.67 -0.02 -3.87
C VAL A 241 -11.54 1.04 -4.54
N ASN A 242 -11.42 1.22 -5.85
CA ASN A 242 -12.25 2.17 -6.60
C ASN A 242 -13.75 1.81 -6.54
N ALA A 243 -14.10 0.53 -6.71
CA ALA A 243 -15.48 0.07 -6.60
C ALA A 243 -16.07 0.26 -5.19
N ILE A 244 -15.27 0.00 -4.15
CA ILE A 244 -15.62 0.30 -2.75
C ILE A 244 -15.85 1.81 -2.57
N CYS A 245 -14.96 2.67 -3.05
CA CYS A 245 -15.10 4.13 -2.94
C CYS A 245 -16.39 4.64 -3.59
N VAL A 246 -16.71 4.14 -4.79
CA VAL A 246 -17.94 4.50 -5.51
C VAL A 246 -19.19 4.10 -4.72
N LYS A 247 -19.21 2.89 -4.13
CA LYS A 247 -20.38 2.38 -3.39
C LYS A 247 -20.52 2.96 -1.97
N VAL A 248 -19.42 3.33 -1.32
CA VAL A 248 -19.44 4.07 -0.03
C VAL A 248 -19.79 5.56 -0.24
N GLY A 249 -19.50 6.12 -1.42
CA GLY A 249 -19.63 7.56 -1.68
C GLY A 249 -18.49 8.40 -1.07
N GLN A 250 -17.40 7.76 -0.65
CA GLN A 250 -16.23 8.38 -0.03
C GLN A 250 -14.95 7.80 -0.61
N ARG A 251 -13.93 8.64 -0.84
CA ARG A 251 -12.58 8.18 -1.18
C ARG A 251 -11.93 7.55 0.05
N LEU A 252 -11.53 6.28 -0.09
CA LEU A 252 -10.82 5.50 0.91
C LEU A 252 -9.54 4.93 0.31
N ASP A 253 -8.46 4.93 1.08
CA ASP A 253 -7.20 4.30 0.70
C ASP A 253 -7.09 2.88 1.29
N SER A 254 -6.24 2.02 0.71
CA SER A 254 -6.11 0.62 1.13
C SER A 254 -5.85 0.44 2.62
N HIS A 255 -5.04 1.29 3.25
CA HIS A 255 -4.76 1.26 4.69
C HIS A 255 -5.99 1.54 5.58
N GLN A 256 -7.04 2.14 5.03
CA GLN A 256 -8.31 2.42 5.72
C GLN A 256 -9.32 1.29 5.50
N ILE A 257 -9.19 0.54 4.40
CA ILE A 257 -10.06 -0.59 4.07
C ILE A 257 -9.57 -1.87 4.74
N PHE A 258 -8.29 -2.22 4.58
CA PHE A 258 -7.73 -3.49 5.02
C PHE A 258 -7.05 -3.38 6.39
N ASP A 259 -7.38 -4.29 7.29
CA ASP A 259 -6.88 -4.31 8.66
C ASP A 259 -5.57 -5.07 8.84
N LEU A 260 -5.27 -5.94 7.89
CA LEU A 260 -3.97 -6.56 7.71
C LEU A 260 -3.79 -6.82 6.22
N THR A 261 -2.62 -6.46 5.70
CA THR A 261 -2.20 -6.81 4.33
C THR A 261 -0.95 -7.68 4.40
N GLY A 262 -1.02 -8.86 3.78
CA GLY A 262 0.07 -9.82 3.70
C GLY A 262 0.48 -10.04 2.26
N GLY A 263 1.77 -10.03 1.97
CA GLY A 263 2.27 -10.26 0.61
C GLY A 263 3.49 -11.18 0.56
N SER A 264 3.63 -11.96 -0.50
CA SER A 264 4.83 -12.73 -0.79
C SER A 264 5.59 -12.10 -1.96
N SER A 265 6.93 -12.12 -1.95
CA SER A 265 7.74 -11.53 -3.05
C SER A 265 7.32 -10.07 -3.37
N LEU A 266 7.08 -9.74 -4.65
CA LEU A 266 6.54 -8.47 -5.14
C LEU A 266 5.15 -8.14 -4.58
N GLY A 267 4.33 -9.14 -4.23
CA GLY A 267 3.10 -8.93 -3.46
C GLY A 267 3.37 -8.27 -2.10
N GLY A 268 4.52 -8.57 -1.48
CA GLY A 268 5.00 -7.90 -0.26
C GLY A 268 5.36 -6.42 -0.50
N ILE A 269 5.95 -6.08 -1.65
CA ILE A 269 6.17 -4.69 -2.07
C ILE A 269 4.84 -3.96 -2.25
N ILE A 270 3.87 -4.58 -2.92
CA ILE A 270 2.54 -4.00 -3.12
C ILE A 270 1.85 -3.75 -1.77
N ALA A 271 1.91 -4.71 -0.84
CA ALA A 271 1.38 -4.58 0.51
C ALA A 271 2.01 -3.40 1.29
N ILE A 272 3.33 -3.26 1.23
CA ILE A 272 4.07 -2.15 1.87
C ILE A 272 3.68 -0.80 1.27
N MET A 273 3.61 -0.69 -0.06
CA MET A 273 3.22 0.56 -0.73
C MET A 273 1.78 0.98 -0.37
N LEU A 274 0.82 0.08 -0.49
CA LEU A 274 -0.60 0.39 -0.27
C LEU A 274 -0.93 0.71 1.20
N CYS A 275 -0.29 0.03 2.16
CA CYS A 275 -0.66 0.12 3.57
C CYS A 275 0.37 0.84 4.47
N ARG A 276 1.68 0.54 4.36
CA ARG A 276 2.73 1.18 5.19
C ARG A 276 3.14 2.55 4.66
N LEU A 277 3.31 2.70 3.34
CA LEU A 277 3.52 4.00 2.70
C LEU A 277 2.21 4.78 2.52
N ARG A 278 1.05 4.10 2.66
CA ARG A 278 -0.30 4.67 2.48
C ARG A 278 -0.52 5.26 1.07
N MET A 279 0.15 4.70 0.07
CA MET A 279 -0.02 5.14 -1.31
C MET A 279 -1.43 4.84 -1.81
N GLN A 280 -1.98 5.81 -2.53
CA GLN A 280 -3.17 5.60 -3.36
C GLN A 280 -2.84 4.60 -4.47
N ALA A 281 -3.76 3.69 -4.80
CA ALA A 281 -3.49 2.54 -5.66
C ALA A 281 -2.84 2.93 -7.02
N HIS A 282 -3.29 4.00 -7.67
CA HIS A 282 -2.68 4.49 -8.90
C HIS A 282 -1.22 4.98 -8.72
N ARG A 283 -0.86 5.60 -7.58
CA ARG A 283 0.52 6.02 -7.30
C ARG A 283 1.40 4.82 -6.97
N ALA A 284 0.85 3.85 -6.22
CA ALA A 284 1.49 2.57 -6.00
C ALA A 284 1.76 1.84 -7.33
N ARG A 285 0.88 1.94 -8.33
CA ARG A 285 1.08 1.37 -9.67
C ARG A 285 2.27 1.98 -10.41
N GLU A 286 2.38 3.31 -10.43
CA GLU A 286 3.51 3.99 -11.09
C GLU A 286 4.85 3.72 -10.39
N ALA A 287 4.86 3.67 -9.05
CA ALA A 287 6.04 3.30 -8.26
C ALA A 287 6.40 1.81 -8.43
N TYR A 288 5.39 0.93 -8.45
CA TYR A 288 5.56 -0.50 -8.70
C TYR A 288 6.27 -0.76 -10.02
N LYS A 289 5.87 -0.09 -11.12
CA LYS A 289 6.52 -0.23 -12.44
C LYS A 289 8.02 0.09 -12.39
N GLN A 290 8.40 1.16 -11.67
CA GLN A 290 9.80 1.58 -11.53
C GLN A 290 10.63 0.51 -10.78
N ILE A 291 10.09 -0.02 -9.69
CA ILE A 291 10.71 -1.10 -8.91
C ILE A 291 10.75 -2.42 -9.71
N ALA A 292 9.62 -2.81 -10.31
CA ALA A 292 9.47 -4.08 -11.05
C ALA A 292 10.43 -4.17 -12.24
N LYS A 293 10.77 -3.04 -12.88
CA LYS A 293 11.87 -2.99 -13.87
C LYS A 293 13.20 -3.46 -13.29
N GLN A 294 13.63 -2.90 -12.16
CA GLN A 294 14.89 -3.26 -11.51
C GLN A 294 14.88 -4.72 -11.03
N VAL A 295 13.74 -5.18 -10.48
CA VAL A 295 13.56 -6.57 -10.03
C VAL A 295 13.62 -7.54 -11.21
N PHE A 296 13.01 -7.20 -12.35
CA PHE A 296 13.08 -8.01 -13.57
C PHE A 296 14.52 -8.08 -14.10
N GLU A 297 15.25 -6.96 -14.14
CA GLU A 297 16.66 -6.94 -14.56
C GLU A 297 17.53 -7.86 -13.67
N ASN A 298 17.44 -7.73 -12.34
CA ASN A 298 18.21 -8.57 -11.41
C ASN A 298 17.84 -10.06 -11.50
N LYS A 299 16.54 -10.41 -11.61
CA LYS A 299 16.10 -11.81 -11.72
C LYS A 299 16.45 -12.42 -13.08
N ARG A 300 16.30 -11.66 -14.17
CA ARG A 300 16.71 -12.09 -15.51
C ARG A 300 18.20 -12.43 -15.54
N ASP A 301 19.03 -11.62 -14.89
CA ASP A 301 20.47 -11.84 -14.83
C ASP A 301 20.85 -13.01 -13.89
N TYR A 302 20.16 -13.19 -12.76
CA TYR A 302 20.27 -14.39 -11.92
C TYR A 302 19.92 -15.69 -12.68
N PHE A 303 18.79 -15.73 -13.40
CA PHE A 303 18.43 -16.93 -14.17
C PHE A 303 19.38 -17.15 -15.34
N ARG A 304 19.94 -16.09 -15.95
CA ARG A 304 20.98 -16.24 -16.98
C ARG A 304 22.31 -16.75 -16.44
N TYR A 305 22.58 -16.68 -15.12
CA TYR A 305 23.76 -17.34 -14.52
C TYR A 305 23.61 -18.87 -14.48
N LEU A 306 22.37 -19.39 -14.49
CA LEU A 306 22.11 -20.83 -14.45
C LEU A 306 22.38 -21.53 -15.79
N ASP A 307 22.43 -20.79 -16.92
CA ASP A 307 22.86 -21.31 -18.21
C ASP A 307 24.41 -21.41 -18.27
N PRO A 308 24.99 -22.62 -18.41
CA PRO A 308 26.44 -22.81 -18.49
C PRO A 308 27.16 -22.10 -19.64
N HIS A 309 26.42 -21.61 -20.65
CA HIS A 309 26.98 -20.98 -21.86
C HIS A 309 26.87 -19.44 -21.82
N SER A 310 26.26 -18.90 -20.77
CA SER A 310 26.02 -17.47 -20.58
C SER A 310 27.29 -16.69 -20.22
N GLN A 311 27.43 -15.48 -20.77
CA GLN A 311 28.39 -14.52 -20.25
C GLN A 311 27.82 -13.84 -19.00
N ILE A 312 28.34 -14.25 -17.85
CA ILE A 312 27.99 -13.69 -16.54
C ILE A 312 28.39 -12.21 -16.49
N ARG A 313 27.50 -11.37 -15.96
CA ARG A 313 27.74 -9.96 -15.63
C ARG A 313 27.69 -9.76 -14.12
N ASP A 314 28.38 -8.75 -13.63
CA ASP A 314 28.17 -8.26 -12.26
C ASP A 314 26.73 -7.75 -12.12
N VAL A 315 26.01 -8.27 -11.12
CA VAL A 315 24.62 -7.87 -10.82
C VAL A 315 24.64 -6.63 -9.92
N ASP A 316 24.16 -5.50 -10.44
CA ASP A 316 24.09 -4.25 -9.69
C ASP A 316 22.81 -4.14 -8.83
N ASP A 317 22.86 -4.70 -7.63
CA ASP A 317 21.80 -4.55 -6.62
C ASP A 317 21.61 -3.10 -6.11
N SER A 318 22.49 -2.15 -6.47
CA SER A 318 22.37 -0.75 -6.02
C SER A 318 21.25 -0.01 -6.75
N ALA A 319 20.95 -0.37 -8.00
CA ALA A 319 19.88 0.26 -8.79
C ALA A 319 18.49 0.00 -8.18
N LEU A 320 18.21 -1.25 -7.79
CA LEU A 320 16.98 -1.63 -7.08
C LEU A 320 16.85 -0.91 -5.73
N GLU A 321 17.92 -0.86 -4.95
CA GLU A 321 17.91 -0.17 -3.65
C GLU A 321 17.67 1.33 -3.79
N LYS A 322 18.34 1.97 -4.76
CA LYS A 322 18.18 3.38 -5.08
C LYS A 322 16.75 3.70 -5.48
N GLU A 323 16.14 2.87 -6.32
CA GLU A 323 14.76 3.09 -6.76
C GLU A 323 13.75 2.96 -5.62
N ILE A 324 13.91 1.93 -4.78
CA ILE A 324 13.10 1.77 -3.56
C ILE A 324 13.27 2.99 -2.62
N LYS A 325 14.50 3.46 -2.41
CA LYS A 325 14.76 4.66 -1.59
C LYS A 325 14.17 5.93 -2.20
N ASN A 326 14.19 6.10 -3.52
CA ASN A 326 13.52 7.22 -4.21
C ASN A 326 12.01 7.21 -3.93
N VAL A 327 11.37 6.05 -4.05
CA VAL A 327 9.92 5.88 -3.81
C VAL A 327 9.56 6.23 -2.36
N ILE A 328 10.33 5.76 -1.38
CA ILE A 328 10.10 6.07 0.04
C ILE A 328 10.35 7.56 0.33
N GLN A 329 11.41 8.14 -0.24
CA GLN A 329 11.73 9.57 -0.14
C GLN A 329 10.61 10.46 -0.68
N GLN A 330 9.93 10.05 -1.75
CA GLN A 330 8.81 10.80 -2.35
C GLN A 330 7.53 10.78 -1.49
N GLU A 331 7.24 9.69 -0.79
CA GLU A 331 6.02 9.59 0.04
C GLU A 331 6.21 10.02 1.49
N LEU A 332 7.36 9.72 2.10
CA LEU A 332 7.59 9.92 3.54
C LEU A 332 8.65 10.98 3.86
N GLY A 333 9.40 11.48 2.88
CA GLY A 333 10.44 12.49 3.10
C GLY A 333 11.74 11.99 3.75
N ASN A 334 11.79 10.73 4.18
CA ASN A 334 12.93 10.06 4.82
C ASN A 334 13.14 8.68 4.15
N PRO A 335 14.30 8.40 3.51
CA PRO A 335 14.50 7.13 2.80
C PRO A 335 14.77 5.97 3.76
N ASP A 336 15.31 6.24 4.94
CA ASP A 336 15.67 5.26 5.98
C ASP A 336 14.59 5.15 7.07
N GLU A 337 13.35 5.49 6.73
CA GLU A 337 12.19 5.32 7.62
C GLU A 337 12.00 3.86 8.04
N VAL A 338 11.72 3.63 9.34
CA VAL A 338 11.59 2.29 9.93
C VAL A 338 10.28 1.61 9.52
N LEU A 339 10.31 0.30 9.23
CA LEU A 339 9.14 -0.46 8.80
C LEU A 339 8.04 -0.51 9.87
N LEU A 340 8.42 -0.65 11.14
CA LEU A 340 7.49 -0.61 12.29
C LEU A 340 6.65 0.67 12.26
N ASP A 341 5.33 0.53 12.22
CA ASP A 341 4.41 1.65 12.16
C ASP A 341 3.77 1.91 13.53
N GLY A 342 4.21 3.00 14.18
CA GLY A 342 3.66 3.44 15.45
C GLY A 342 2.34 4.21 15.35
N ARG A 343 1.85 4.51 14.13
CA ARG A 343 0.66 5.35 13.93
C ARG A 343 -0.62 4.58 14.34
N PRO A 344 -1.59 5.23 15.03
CA PRO A 344 -2.79 4.53 15.52
C PRO A 344 -3.75 4.08 14.40
N ASP A 345 -3.65 4.74 13.24
CA ASP A 345 -4.42 4.55 12.01
C ASP A 345 -3.61 3.85 10.90
N SER A 346 -2.50 3.18 11.23
CA SER A 346 -1.75 2.35 10.29
C SER A 346 -2.50 1.08 9.90
N GLY A 347 -2.62 0.79 8.60
CA GLY A 347 -2.93 -0.56 8.14
C GLY A 347 -1.73 -1.46 8.39
N ASP A 348 -1.92 -2.57 9.12
CA ASP A 348 -0.84 -3.48 9.47
C ASP A 348 -0.36 -4.28 8.26
N VAL A 349 0.95 -4.47 8.10
CA VAL A 349 1.57 -5.10 6.93
C VAL A 349 2.58 -6.18 7.31
N PHE A 350 2.63 -7.26 6.55
CA PHE A 350 3.80 -8.14 6.52
C PHE A 350 4.18 -8.58 5.09
N ALA A 351 5.47 -8.85 4.90
CA ALA A 351 6.04 -9.39 3.68
C ALA A 351 6.74 -10.73 3.96
N ILE A 352 6.55 -11.71 3.07
CA ILE A 352 7.21 -13.03 3.13
C ILE A 352 8.44 -13.02 2.22
N THR A 353 9.60 -13.31 2.82
CA THR A 353 10.90 -13.48 2.13
C THR A 353 11.54 -14.83 2.52
N THR A 354 12.66 -15.19 1.90
CA THR A 354 13.47 -16.36 2.28
C THR A 354 14.73 -15.90 3.00
N GLN A 355 14.95 -16.39 4.22
CA GLN A 355 16.28 -16.37 4.82
C GLN A 355 17.10 -17.53 4.25
N MET A 356 18.17 -17.19 3.55
CA MET A 356 19.17 -18.10 3.01
C MET A 356 20.32 -18.26 4.02
N ASP A 357 20.64 -19.49 4.36
CA ASP A 357 21.82 -19.87 5.13
C ASP A 357 22.45 -21.13 4.49
N ILE A 358 23.72 -21.42 4.80
CA ILE A 358 24.43 -22.56 4.23
C ILE A 358 23.71 -23.86 4.62
N GLY A 359 23.10 -24.50 3.61
CA GLY A 359 22.37 -25.76 3.77
C GLY A 359 20.94 -25.66 4.28
N THR A 360 20.42 -24.47 4.62
CA THR A 360 19.00 -24.31 5.00
C THR A 360 18.38 -23.02 4.49
N ASN A 361 17.22 -23.14 3.85
CA ASN A 361 16.39 -22.00 3.42
C ASN A 361 15.13 -21.97 4.29
N LYS A 362 14.78 -20.83 4.87
CA LYS A 362 13.64 -20.68 5.79
C LYS A 362 12.77 -19.49 5.40
N ALA A 363 11.45 -19.66 5.43
CA ALA A 363 10.55 -18.52 5.24
C ALA A 363 10.65 -17.55 6.43
N ALA A 364 10.81 -16.26 6.13
CA ALA A 364 10.87 -15.17 7.10
C ALA A 364 9.74 -14.17 6.84
N LEU A 365 9.10 -13.70 7.91
CA LEU A 365 7.99 -12.74 7.84
C LEU A 365 8.47 -11.39 8.41
N ILE A 366 8.69 -10.42 7.53
CA ILE A 366 9.02 -9.04 7.90
C ILE A 366 7.70 -8.32 8.20
N ARG A 367 7.58 -7.63 9.34
CA ARG A 367 6.31 -7.07 9.85
C ARG A 367 6.43 -5.59 10.16
N SER A 368 5.38 -4.82 9.87
CA SER A 368 5.25 -3.40 10.27
C SER A 368 4.68 -3.22 11.69
N TYR A 369 4.57 -4.29 12.47
CA TYR A 369 3.89 -4.31 13.76
C TYR A 369 4.60 -5.22 14.76
N GLN A 370 4.47 -4.90 16.04
CA GLN A 370 4.99 -5.74 17.11
C GLN A 370 4.06 -6.96 17.33
N THR A 371 4.62 -8.17 17.24
CA THR A 371 3.92 -9.40 17.64
C THR A 371 4.55 -9.99 18.91
N ARG A 372 3.71 -10.54 19.80
CA ARG A 372 4.16 -11.22 21.04
C ARG A 372 4.64 -12.66 20.79
N ARG A 373 4.45 -13.18 19.56
CA ARG A 373 4.79 -14.56 19.17
C ARG A 373 5.42 -14.55 17.78
N ILE A 374 6.70 -14.20 17.73
CA ILE A 374 7.49 -14.27 16.50
C ILE A 374 7.65 -15.74 16.11
N THR A 375 7.31 -16.05 14.86
CA THR A 375 7.54 -17.36 14.24
C THR A 375 8.28 -17.14 12.94
N GLY A 376 9.36 -17.89 12.74
CA GLY A 376 10.39 -17.61 11.73
C GLY A 376 11.72 -17.27 12.40
N PRO A 377 12.72 -16.80 11.63
CA PRO A 377 13.96 -16.30 12.19
C PRO A 377 13.76 -14.97 12.91
N ASP A 378 14.72 -14.64 13.78
CA ASP A 378 14.80 -13.32 14.39
C ASP A 378 15.23 -12.29 13.35
N LEU A 379 14.56 -11.14 13.32
CA LEU A 379 14.76 -10.08 12.33
C LEU A 379 15.01 -8.76 13.06
N GLU A 380 15.82 -7.88 12.47
CA GLU A 380 16.18 -6.61 13.08
C GLU A 380 14.91 -5.77 13.40
N PRO A 381 14.69 -5.36 14.67
CA PRO A 381 13.44 -4.72 15.07
C PRO A 381 13.24 -3.33 14.45
N ASN A 382 14.33 -2.66 14.07
CA ASN A 382 14.34 -1.33 13.47
C ASN A 382 14.65 -1.37 11.96
N MET A 383 14.33 -2.47 11.27
CA MET A 383 14.57 -2.61 9.83
C MET A 383 13.93 -1.45 9.02
N PRO A 384 14.71 -0.70 8.21
CA PRO A 384 14.17 0.29 7.31
C PRO A 384 13.22 -0.30 6.26
N ILE A 385 12.24 0.48 5.82
CA ILE A 385 11.27 0.06 4.79
C ILE A 385 12.00 -0.39 3.51
N TRP A 386 13.08 0.30 3.12
CA TRP A 386 13.82 -0.06 1.91
C TRP A 386 14.49 -1.43 2.01
N GLN A 387 15.00 -1.80 3.19
CA GLN A 387 15.64 -3.10 3.44
C GLN A 387 14.60 -4.22 3.38
N ALA A 388 13.40 -3.98 3.92
CA ALA A 388 12.28 -4.91 3.80
C ALA A 388 11.81 -5.11 2.35
N MET A 389 11.67 -4.03 1.59
CA MET A 389 11.30 -4.07 0.17
C MET A 389 12.38 -4.74 -0.70
N LYS A 390 13.67 -4.48 -0.43
CA LYS A 390 14.80 -5.15 -1.10
C LYS A 390 14.81 -6.65 -0.79
N ALA A 391 14.69 -7.02 0.48
CA ALA A 391 14.67 -8.42 0.94
C ALA A 391 13.53 -9.26 0.32
N THR A 392 12.37 -8.67 0.04
CA THR A 392 11.23 -9.37 -0.58
C THR A 392 11.23 -9.34 -2.11
N SER A 393 12.28 -8.81 -2.76
CA SER A 393 12.31 -8.69 -4.24
C SER A 393 13.65 -9.00 -4.89
N ALA A 394 14.78 -8.81 -4.19
CA ALA A 394 16.10 -9.12 -4.69
C ALA A 394 16.21 -10.61 -5.06
N ALA A 395 16.84 -10.87 -6.22
CA ALA A 395 17.24 -12.21 -6.58
C ALA A 395 18.34 -12.73 -5.63
N PRO A 396 18.45 -14.04 -5.40
CA PRO A 396 19.63 -14.61 -4.77
C PRO A 396 20.88 -14.29 -5.60
N ARG A 397 22.04 -14.14 -4.97
CA ARG A 397 23.33 -14.01 -5.67
C ARG A 397 24.22 -15.21 -5.35
N TYR A 398 24.94 -15.71 -6.36
CA TYR A 398 25.96 -16.72 -6.17
C TYR A 398 27.29 -16.04 -5.84
N VAL A 399 27.93 -16.49 -4.76
CA VAL A 399 29.26 -16.03 -4.33
C VAL A 399 30.22 -17.21 -4.30
N GLN A 400 31.50 -16.93 -4.51
CA GLN A 400 32.54 -17.94 -4.36
C GLN A 400 32.69 -18.29 -2.87
N SER A 401 32.79 -19.58 -2.54
CA SER A 401 33.19 -20.05 -1.22
C SER A 401 34.56 -19.46 -0.81
N GLU A 402 34.84 -19.43 0.50
CA GLU A 402 36.02 -18.77 1.10
C GLU A 402 37.35 -18.89 0.32
N PRO A 403 38.20 -17.84 0.32
CA PRO A 403 39.48 -17.84 -0.39
C PRO A 403 40.34 -19.08 -0.05
N GLY A 404 40.58 -19.93 -1.05
CA GLY A 404 41.39 -21.15 -0.93
C GLY A 404 40.59 -22.45 -0.98
N VAL A 405 39.26 -22.43 -0.88
CA VAL A 405 38.43 -23.63 -1.11
C VAL A 405 38.12 -23.77 -2.61
N PRO A 406 38.43 -24.92 -3.25
CA PRO A 406 38.16 -25.10 -4.67
C PRO A 406 36.66 -25.19 -4.98
N GLN A 407 36.17 -24.12 -5.61
CA GLN A 407 35.23 -24.20 -6.73
C GLN A 407 33.82 -24.76 -6.44
N ARG A 408 33.18 -24.32 -5.34
CA ARG A 408 31.71 -24.39 -5.22
C ARG A 408 31.12 -23.01 -4.98
N PHE A 409 30.45 -22.48 -6.01
CA PHE A 409 29.56 -21.33 -5.83
C PHE A 409 28.43 -21.71 -4.88
N VAL A 410 28.15 -20.84 -3.92
CA VAL A 410 27.04 -20.97 -2.96
C VAL A 410 26.17 -19.74 -3.04
N ILE A 411 24.88 -19.88 -2.71
CA ILE A 411 24.02 -18.70 -2.60
C ILE A 411 24.46 -17.92 -1.36
N GLU A 412 24.58 -16.60 -1.52
CA GLU A 412 24.92 -15.67 -0.45
C GLU A 412 23.90 -15.73 0.70
N LYS A 413 24.39 -15.65 1.94
CA LYS A 413 23.53 -15.61 3.12
C LYS A 413 22.79 -14.28 3.18
N GLY A 414 21.51 -14.30 3.55
CA GLY A 414 20.72 -13.08 3.69
C GLY A 414 19.23 -13.30 3.52
N LEU A 415 18.47 -12.20 3.45
CA LEU A 415 17.04 -12.22 3.11
C LEU A 415 16.89 -11.89 1.63
N VAL A 416 16.32 -12.80 0.84
CA VAL A 416 16.13 -12.66 -0.60
C VAL A 416 14.83 -13.33 -1.05
N ASP A 417 14.32 -12.94 -2.22
CA ASP A 417 13.26 -13.69 -2.89
C ASP A 417 13.83 -14.84 -3.72
N HIS A 418 14.24 -15.89 -3.00
CA HIS A 418 14.55 -17.21 -3.57
C HIS A 418 13.29 -18.02 -3.92
N GLY A 419 12.09 -17.52 -3.57
CA GLY A 419 10.88 -18.33 -3.45
C GLY A 419 10.88 -19.12 -2.14
N THR A 420 9.72 -19.12 -1.48
CA THR A 420 9.41 -19.99 -0.34
C THR A 420 8.29 -20.93 -0.75
N THR A 421 7.98 -21.96 0.05
CA THR A 421 6.72 -22.73 -0.11
C THR A 421 5.49 -21.96 0.41
N LYS A 422 5.47 -20.64 0.23
CA LYS A 422 4.46 -19.67 0.70
C LYS A 422 4.27 -18.55 -0.32
N ASN A 423 4.07 -18.91 -1.58
CA ASN A 423 3.83 -17.94 -2.65
C ASN A 423 2.43 -17.31 -2.57
N ASN A 424 1.48 -18.00 -1.90
CA ASN A 424 0.19 -17.45 -1.49
C ASN A 424 0.16 -17.22 0.04
N ALA A 425 0.03 -15.96 0.46
CA ALA A 425 0.08 -15.56 1.87
C ALA A 425 -1.22 -15.85 2.68
N VAL A 426 -2.24 -16.50 2.10
CA VAL A 426 -3.58 -16.66 2.70
C VAL A 426 -3.59 -17.41 4.04
N ARG A 427 -2.68 -18.38 4.25
CA ARG A 427 -2.55 -19.04 5.56
C ARG A 427 -1.84 -18.15 6.58
N ASP A 428 -0.76 -17.49 6.15
CA ASP A 428 0.03 -16.62 7.00
C ASP A 428 -0.78 -15.40 7.48
N ILE A 429 -1.62 -14.81 6.62
CA ILE A 429 -2.46 -13.66 6.98
C ILE A 429 -3.55 -14.03 8.00
N LEU A 430 -4.18 -15.20 7.87
CA LEU A 430 -5.13 -15.71 8.87
C LEU A 430 -4.43 -15.96 10.21
N TYR A 431 -3.21 -16.53 10.17
CA TYR A 431 -2.43 -16.83 11.36
C TYR A 431 -1.92 -15.57 12.08
N GLU A 432 -1.38 -14.60 11.35
CA GLU A 432 -0.92 -13.32 11.91
C GLU A 432 -2.09 -12.44 12.38
N CYS A 433 -3.23 -12.42 11.66
CA CYS A 433 -4.46 -11.78 12.10
C CYS A 433 -4.90 -12.31 13.48
N ARG A 434 -4.91 -13.64 13.67
CA ARG A 434 -5.22 -14.30 14.95
C ARG A 434 -4.17 -14.07 16.06
N LYS A 435 -2.94 -13.63 15.74
CA LYS A 435 -1.95 -13.20 16.74
C LYS A 435 -2.11 -11.73 17.12
N LEU A 436 -2.44 -10.88 16.16
CA LEU A 436 -2.58 -9.44 16.31
C LEU A 436 -3.86 -9.07 17.06
N PHE A 437 -4.98 -9.60 16.59
CA PHE A 437 -6.31 -9.27 17.10
C PHE A 437 -6.78 -10.34 18.07
N ARG A 438 -7.59 -9.95 19.07
CA ARG A 438 -8.11 -10.88 20.08
C ARG A 438 -9.08 -11.87 19.42
N TYR A 439 -9.01 -13.14 19.80
CA TYR A 439 -9.90 -14.25 19.40
C TYR A 439 -11.39 -14.08 19.77
N ALA A 440 -11.89 -12.87 20.01
CA ALA A 440 -13.27 -12.64 20.43
C ALA A 440 -14.28 -12.93 19.30
N ASN A 441 -13.90 -12.65 18.05
CA ASN A 441 -14.71 -12.88 16.86
C ASN A 441 -13.86 -13.57 15.78
N ASP A 442 -14.35 -14.68 15.24
CA ASP A 442 -13.77 -15.36 14.06
C ASP A 442 -14.30 -14.77 12.73
N MET A 443 -15.11 -13.70 12.77
CA MET A 443 -15.67 -13.08 11.57
C MET A 443 -14.60 -12.37 10.72
N MET A 444 -14.41 -12.85 9.49
CA MET A 444 -13.38 -12.33 8.58
C MET A 444 -13.86 -12.22 7.13
N ILE A 445 -13.39 -11.18 6.45
CA ILE A 445 -13.44 -11.04 5.00
C ILE A 445 -11.99 -11.13 4.49
N ILE A 446 -11.69 -12.12 3.67
CA ILE A 446 -10.35 -12.38 3.15
C ILE A 446 -10.37 -12.24 1.63
N VAL A 447 -9.67 -11.24 1.12
CA VAL A 447 -9.43 -11.03 -0.31
C VAL A 447 -8.05 -11.61 -0.62
N SER A 448 -7.98 -12.60 -1.51
CA SER A 448 -6.72 -13.17 -2.00
C SER A 448 -6.57 -12.85 -3.48
N VAL A 449 -5.44 -12.27 -3.86
CA VAL A 449 -5.18 -11.77 -5.21
C VAL A 449 -3.93 -12.44 -5.77
N GLY A 450 -4.12 -13.21 -6.84
CA GLY A 450 -3.03 -13.84 -7.59
C GLY A 450 -2.34 -12.89 -8.57
N THR A 451 -1.14 -13.27 -9.00
CA THR A 451 -0.34 -12.52 -9.99
C THR A 451 -0.71 -12.82 -11.44
N GLY A 452 -1.83 -13.54 -11.66
CA GLY A 452 -2.41 -13.87 -12.96
C GLY A 452 -1.90 -15.18 -13.55
N VAL A 453 -2.62 -15.71 -14.54
CA VAL A 453 -2.42 -17.03 -15.15
C VAL A 453 -2.14 -16.88 -16.64
N GLY A 454 -1.15 -17.62 -17.13
CA GLY A 454 -0.70 -17.61 -18.52
C GLY A 454 0.79 -17.28 -18.65
N LEU A 455 1.53 -18.02 -19.47
CA LEU A 455 2.94 -17.75 -19.80
C LEU A 455 3.29 -18.37 -21.15
N ASN A 456 3.91 -17.61 -22.04
CA ASN A 456 4.51 -18.17 -23.25
C ASN A 456 6.00 -18.50 -23.01
N ARG A 457 6.26 -19.76 -22.61
CA ARG A 457 7.60 -20.34 -22.41
C ARG A 457 8.58 -20.10 -23.57
N SER A 458 8.11 -19.97 -24.81
CA SER A 458 9.00 -19.76 -25.99
C SER A 458 9.58 -18.36 -26.11
N LYS A 459 9.09 -17.40 -25.32
CA LYS A 459 9.58 -16.01 -25.30
C LYS A 459 10.49 -15.68 -24.11
N GLU A 460 10.73 -16.66 -23.22
CA GLU A 460 11.29 -16.41 -21.88
C GLU A 460 12.52 -17.29 -21.60
N ILE A 461 13.31 -16.91 -20.61
CA ILE A 461 14.41 -17.76 -20.10
C ILE A 461 13.78 -19.02 -19.47
N PRO A 462 14.16 -20.25 -19.89
CA PRO A 462 13.49 -21.48 -19.44
C PRO A 462 13.45 -21.66 -17.92
N GLU A 463 14.55 -21.36 -17.24
CA GLU A 463 14.71 -21.46 -15.79
C GLU A 463 13.81 -20.45 -15.06
N MET A 464 13.70 -19.23 -15.60
CA MET A 464 12.82 -18.18 -15.09
C MET A 464 11.34 -18.55 -15.29
N ALA A 465 11.00 -19.13 -16.45
CA ALA A 465 9.65 -19.57 -16.77
C ALA A 465 9.20 -20.72 -15.85
N ASN A 466 10.04 -21.75 -15.68
CA ASN A 466 9.80 -22.83 -14.72
C ASN A 466 9.60 -22.27 -13.29
N SER A 467 10.51 -21.39 -12.86
CA SER A 467 10.46 -20.71 -11.56
C SER A 467 9.16 -19.95 -11.29
N VAL A 468 8.56 -19.31 -12.31
CA VAL A 468 7.26 -18.64 -12.19
C VAL A 468 6.10 -19.64 -12.17
N GLU A 469 6.12 -20.64 -13.05
CA GLU A 469 5.04 -21.64 -13.13
C GLU A 469 4.96 -22.49 -11.85
N ASP A 470 6.08 -22.89 -11.28
CA ASP A 470 6.14 -23.65 -10.02
C ASP A 470 5.53 -22.85 -8.86
N ARG A 471 5.90 -21.55 -8.73
CA ARG A 471 5.32 -20.65 -7.71
C ARG A 471 3.82 -20.45 -7.89
N LYS A 472 3.35 -20.31 -9.14
CA LYS A 472 1.91 -20.18 -9.44
C LYS A 472 1.14 -21.46 -9.15
N ALA A 473 1.68 -22.62 -9.52
CA ALA A 473 1.07 -23.91 -9.22
C ALA A 473 0.96 -24.14 -7.71
N GLU A 474 2.00 -23.79 -6.95
CA GLU A 474 1.98 -23.82 -5.49
C GLU A 474 0.97 -22.83 -4.89
N ALA A 475 0.99 -21.57 -5.33
CA ALA A 475 0.09 -20.52 -4.84
C ALA A 475 -1.39 -20.87 -5.07
N LYS A 476 -1.72 -21.42 -6.25
CA LYS A 476 -3.03 -22.00 -6.57
C LYS A 476 -3.36 -23.16 -5.63
N THR A 477 -2.47 -24.16 -5.51
CA THR A 477 -2.67 -25.33 -4.65
C THR A 477 -2.93 -24.94 -3.20
N TRP A 478 -2.21 -23.93 -2.67
CA TRP A 478 -2.43 -23.43 -1.33
C TRP A 478 -3.76 -22.69 -1.18
N GLY A 479 -4.20 -21.94 -2.19
CA GLY A 479 -5.51 -21.30 -2.23
C GLY A 479 -6.66 -22.31 -2.22
N GLU A 480 -6.60 -23.33 -3.08
CA GLU A 480 -7.59 -24.42 -3.14
C GLU A 480 -7.67 -25.20 -1.82
N LYS A 481 -6.51 -25.55 -1.23
CA LYS A 481 -6.47 -26.19 0.09
C LYS A 481 -7.00 -25.28 1.20
N PHE A 482 -6.75 -23.98 1.13
CA PHE A 482 -7.27 -23.04 2.13
C PHE A 482 -8.80 -22.99 2.08
N GLU A 483 -9.38 -22.92 0.88
CA GLU A 483 -10.82 -22.94 0.66
C GLU A 483 -11.44 -24.24 1.17
N ALA A 484 -10.85 -25.40 0.86
CA ALA A 484 -11.30 -26.70 1.36
C ALA A 484 -11.20 -26.83 2.90
N GLU A 485 -10.10 -26.37 3.52
CA GLU A 485 -9.90 -26.40 4.99
C GLU A 485 -10.89 -25.50 5.75
N HIS A 486 -11.37 -24.42 5.13
CA HIS A 486 -12.22 -23.42 5.78
C HIS A 486 -13.67 -23.40 5.26
N ALA A 487 -14.05 -24.32 4.38
CA ALA A 487 -15.39 -24.41 3.77
C ALA A 487 -16.53 -24.32 4.81
N ALA A 488 -16.43 -25.06 5.92
CA ALA A 488 -17.43 -25.03 7.00
C ALA A 488 -17.58 -23.67 7.70
N LEU A 489 -16.57 -22.79 7.66
CA LEU A 489 -16.66 -21.40 8.14
C LEU A 489 -17.31 -20.49 7.09
N MET A 490 -17.13 -20.81 5.80
CA MET A 490 -17.75 -20.08 4.69
C MET A 490 -19.24 -20.39 4.57
N GLU A 491 -19.64 -21.67 4.68
CA GLU A 491 -21.04 -22.11 4.74
C GLU A 491 -21.81 -21.46 5.90
N ARG A 492 -21.14 -21.26 7.05
CA ARG A 492 -21.71 -20.57 8.22
C ARG A 492 -21.66 -19.04 8.13
N ASN A 493 -21.11 -18.50 7.04
CA ASN A 493 -20.87 -17.06 6.83
C ASN A 493 -20.03 -16.42 7.97
N TRP A 494 -19.19 -17.21 8.65
CA TRP A 494 -18.18 -16.72 9.60
C TRP A 494 -16.91 -16.30 8.86
N MET A 495 -16.63 -16.84 7.69
CA MET A 495 -15.54 -16.40 6.82
C MET A 495 -16.06 -16.12 5.41
N LYS A 496 -15.79 -14.94 4.87
CA LYS A 496 -16.02 -14.63 3.45
C LYS A 496 -14.69 -14.62 2.73
N TYR A 497 -14.45 -15.59 1.86
CA TYR A 497 -13.20 -15.71 1.11
C TYR A 497 -13.42 -15.40 -0.37
N PHE A 498 -12.62 -14.48 -0.90
CA PHE A 498 -12.68 -14.05 -2.29
C PHE A 498 -11.30 -14.16 -2.93
N ARG A 499 -11.08 -15.24 -3.70
CA ARG A 499 -9.91 -15.41 -4.57
C ARG A 499 -10.17 -14.83 -5.96
N PHE A 500 -9.26 -13.97 -6.43
CA PHE A 500 -9.20 -13.43 -7.80
C PHE A 500 -7.82 -13.71 -8.41
N ASP A 501 -7.77 -14.04 -9.70
CA ASP A 501 -6.54 -14.37 -10.42
C ASP A 501 -6.74 -14.14 -11.92
N VAL A 502 -6.06 -13.14 -12.51
CA VAL A 502 -6.33 -12.69 -13.89
C VAL A 502 -5.87 -13.74 -14.91
N THR A 503 -6.80 -14.36 -15.61
CA THR A 503 -6.51 -15.35 -16.68
C THR A 503 -6.17 -14.69 -18.02
N GLY A 504 -5.42 -15.38 -18.88
CA GLY A 504 -5.22 -14.96 -20.28
C GLY A 504 -3.97 -14.11 -20.51
N LEU A 505 -2.94 -14.28 -19.68
CA LEU A 505 -1.67 -13.53 -19.72
C LEU A 505 -0.56 -14.27 -20.48
N GLU A 506 -0.90 -15.17 -21.41
CA GLU A 506 0.08 -15.93 -22.21
C GLU A 506 0.84 -15.04 -23.21
N ASP A 507 0.20 -14.00 -23.70
CA ASP A 507 0.77 -13.03 -24.65
C ASP A 507 1.56 -11.90 -23.96
N VAL A 508 1.42 -11.74 -22.64
CA VAL A 508 2.14 -10.78 -21.81
C VAL A 508 3.51 -11.37 -21.39
N PRO A 509 4.65 -10.74 -21.77
CA PRO A 509 5.97 -11.14 -21.30
C PRO A 509 6.14 -11.00 -19.78
N LEU A 510 7.16 -11.66 -19.23
CA LEU A 510 7.56 -11.52 -17.83
C LEU A 510 8.11 -10.11 -17.51
N GLU A 511 8.49 -9.34 -18.53
CA GLU A 511 8.84 -7.91 -18.44
C GLU A 511 7.57 -7.02 -18.28
N GLU A 512 6.72 -7.30 -17.30
CA GLU A 512 5.35 -6.75 -17.24
C GLU A 512 5.28 -5.21 -17.12
N TRP A 513 6.34 -4.57 -16.61
CA TRP A 513 6.39 -3.13 -16.36
C TRP A 513 6.26 -2.27 -17.63
N SER A 514 6.59 -2.83 -18.79
CA SER A 514 6.48 -2.19 -20.12
C SER A 514 5.15 -2.51 -20.83
N HIS A 515 4.29 -3.34 -20.24
CA HIS A 515 3.07 -3.87 -20.86
C HIS A 515 1.78 -3.56 -20.08
N GLU A 516 1.78 -2.46 -19.32
CA GLU A 516 0.67 -2.03 -18.45
C GLU A 516 -0.69 -2.02 -19.17
N ASP A 517 -0.79 -1.46 -20.37
CA ASP A 517 -2.08 -1.30 -21.05
C ASP A 517 -2.68 -2.64 -21.51
N LEU A 518 -1.84 -3.59 -21.94
CA LEU A 518 -2.27 -4.95 -22.23
C LEU A 518 -2.75 -5.65 -20.95
N ILE A 519 -2.06 -5.47 -19.82
CA ILE A 519 -2.46 -6.07 -18.54
C ILE A 519 -3.76 -5.44 -18.04
N LYS A 520 -3.98 -4.13 -18.23
CA LYS A 520 -5.28 -3.46 -17.96
C LYS A 520 -6.40 -4.04 -18.82
N GLU A 521 -6.16 -4.27 -20.11
CA GLU A 521 -7.13 -4.90 -21.02
C GLU A 521 -7.52 -6.29 -20.51
N LYS A 522 -6.53 -7.16 -20.23
CA LYS A 522 -6.77 -8.51 -19.70
C LYS A 522 -7.46 -8.50 -18.34
N THR A 523 -7.09 -7.59 -17.44
CA THR A 523 -7.74 -7.43 -16.12
C THR A 523 -9.20 -6.98 -16.27
N SER A 524 -9.47 -6.06 -17.20
CA SER A 524 -10.83 -5.59 -17.50
C SER A 524 -11.68 -6.70 -18.12
N ALA A 525 -11.12 -7.46 -19.07
CA ALA A 525 -11.78 -8.61 -19.69
C ALA A 525 -12.07 -9.73 -18.68
N TYR A 526 -11.16 -9.97 -17.72
CA TYR A 526 -11.35 -10.91 -16.62
C TYR A 526 -12.50 -10.48 -15.69
N LEU A 527 -12.52 -9.22 -15.24
CA LEU A 527 -13.59 -8.68 -14.40
C LEU A 527 -14.95 -8.61 -15.11
N ALA A 528 -14.97 -8.54 -16.44
CA ALA A 528 -16.18 -8.57 -17.27
C ALA A 528 -16.79 -9.98 -17.44
N GLN A 529 -16.10 -11.06 -17.05
CA GLN A 529 -16.66 -12.42 -17.09
C GLN A 529 -17.83 -12.51 -16.08
N PRO A 530 -19.01 -13.07 -16.42
CA PRO A 530 -20.19 -13.00 -15.56
C PRO A 530 -19.98 -13.54 -14.13
N GLU A 531 -19.36 -14.70 -13.99
CA GLU A 531 -19.09 -15.34 -12.69
C GLU A 531 -18.07 -14.53 -11.85
N VAL A 532 -17.00 -14.04 -12.50
CA VAL A 532 -15.96 -13.22 -11.85
C VAL A 532 -16.54 -11.89 -11.41
N GLY A 533 -17.30 -11.21 -12.28
CA GLY A 533 -17.98 -9.96 -11.97
C GLY A 533 -18.96 -10.11 -10.81
N GLN A 534 -19.76 -11.19 -10.80
CA GLN A 534 -20.66 -11.48 -9.67
C GLN A 534 -19.88 -11.69 -8.36
N LYS A 535 -18.79 -12.47 -8.38
CA LYS A 535 -17.91 -12.68 -7.21
C LYS A 535 -17.22 -11.39 -6.75
N PHE A 536 -16.81 -10.55 -7.69
CA PHE A 536 -16.16 -9.26 -7.44
C PHE A 536 -17.12 -8.27 -6.78
N TYR A 537 -18.33 -8.09 -7.31
CA TYR A 537 -19.32 -7.23 -6.67
C TYR A 537 -19.81 -7.83 -5.34
N ALA A 538 -19.91 -9.15 -5.18
CA ALA A 538 -20.19 -9.76 -3.87
C ALA A 538 -19.09 -9.45 -2.83
N CYS A 539 -17.82 -9.33 -3.24
CA CYS A 539 -16.72 -8.87 -2.39
C CYS A 539 -16.84 -7.39 -2.02
N VAL A 540 -17.10 -6.52 -3.00
CA VAL A 540 -17.36 -5.08 -2.78
C VAL A 540 -18.54 -4.90 -1.82
N ASP A 541 -19.61 -5.66 -1.99
CA ASP A 541 -20.81 -5.61 -1.16
C ASP A 541 -20.56 -6.10 0.26
N ALA A 542 -19.78 -7.17 0.44
CA ALA A 542 -19.39 -7.65 1.75
C ALA A 542 -18.54 -6.62 2.52
N ILE A 543 -17.62 -5.95 1.85
CA ILE A 543 -16.75 -4.91 2.44
C ILE A 543 -17.57 -3.64 2.74
N THR A 544 -18.33 -3.13 1.76
CA THR A 544 -19.11 -1.89 1.94
C THR A 544 -20.21 -2.03 2.98
N ALA A 545 -20.88 -3.19 3.08
CA ALA A 545 -21.84 -3.44 4.15
C ALA A 545 -21.19 -3.36 5.54
N LEU A 546 -19.95 -3.81 5.71
CA LEU A 546 -19.21 -3.70 6.97
C LEU A 546 -18.77 -2.25 7.25
N LEU A 547 -18.26 -1.54 6.24
CA LEU A 547 -17.81 -0.14 6.38
C LEU A 547 -18.96 0.85 6.65
N LEU A 548 -20.17 0.55 6.18
CA LEU A 548 -21.37 1.38 6.37
C LEU A 548 -22.22 0.97 7.59
N SER A 549 -21.91 -0.16 8.22
CA SER A 549 -22.71 -0.67 9.35
C SER A 549 -22.53 0.17 10.62
N PRO A 550 -23.59 0.38 11.42
CA PRO A 550 -23.55 1.21 12.64
C PRO A 550 -22.74 0.61 13.81
N GLN A 551 -22.10 -0.56 13.64
CA GLN A 551 -21.03 -1.07 14.54
C GLN A 551 -19.72 -0.27 14.37
N GLY A 552 -19.85 1.03 14.11
CA GLY A 552 -18.90 1.76 13.28
C GLY A 552 -19.13 3.27 13.24
N ARG A 553 -19.83 3.80 14.25
CA ARG A 553 -19.97 5.23 14.56
C ARG A 553 -19.86 5.41 16.07
#